data_AF-A0A8H6Y6G8-F1
#
_entry.id   AF-A0A8H6Y6G8-F1
#
_cell.length_a   1.000
_cell.length_b   1.000
_cell.length_c   1.000
_cell.angle_alpha   90.00
_cell.angle_beta   90.00
_cell.angle_gamma   90.00
#
_symmetry.space_group_name_H-M   'P 1'
#
loop_
_entity.id
_entity.type
_entity.pdbx_description
1 polymer ?
#
loop_
_entity_poly.entity_id
_entity_poly.type
_entity_poly.pdbx_seq_one_letter_code
_entity_poly.pdbx_strand_id
1 'polypeptide(L)'
;MSDIYPTPLSAALPSLVFESCLYGIALILFISTVYFIATRRTLASRRQTVKHHFISPVFVGATVLLLAATAHWIVEIYTVFYFLSHFKGAVPEQAFYASPTYGVDIVEATLIFIAILVGDSLMIYRLWIVWARNLRVLIFPIFSLSGLIVMVVGLVCVLSRSTPNSPFLSSAESKPWVATGFLLSLFTSVYCTGFIAFRILKFNVRPTANSGLMFFLAILVESAALQTFWLIFASATNLASSSKEFQLLTLGAFPVVLCISNLLIHARVGLGWSSESAGVQLA
;
A
#
# COMPACT_ATOMS: atom_id res chain seq x y z
N MET A 1 36.73 -12.96 0.71
CA MET A 1 35.95 -12.71 -0.53
C MET A 1 34.57 -12.10 -0.22
N SER A 2 34.45 -11.37 0.89
CA SER A 2 33.18 -10.88 1.47
C SER A 2 32.96 -9.37 1.39
N ASP A 3 33.96 -8.60 0.95
CA ASP A 3 33.94 -7.12 1.09
C ASP A 3 34.05 -6.42 -0.28
N ILE A 4 33.28 -6.87 -1.28
CA ILE A 4 33.35 -6.31 -2.65
C ILE A 4 32.21 -5.31 -2.93
N TYR A 5 31.15 -5.28 -2.11
CA TYR A 5 30.03 -4.34 -2.28
C TYR A 5 29.82 -3.47 -1.05
N PRO A 6 29.52 -2.17 -1.22
CA PRO A 6 29.14 -1.33 -0.08
C PRO A 6 27.85 -1.90 0.52
N THR A 7 27.80 -2.00 1.85
CA THR A 7 26.66 -2.53 2.63
C THR A 7 25.25 -2.07 2.19
N PRO A 8 25.03 -0.86 1.64
CA PRO A 8 23.72 -0.50 1.07
C PRO A 8 23.34 -1.23 -0.23
N LEU A 9 24.30 -1.55 -1.10
CA LEU A 9 24.00 -2.17 -2.41
C LEU A 9 23.59 -3.64 -2.26
N SER A 10 24.22 -4.37 -1.32
CA SER A 10 23.85 -5.76 -1.03
C SER A 10 22.44 -5.88 -0.44
N ALA A 11 21.95 -4.82 0.23
CA ALA A 11 20.59 -4.72 0.77
C ALA A 11 19.55 -4.26 -0.27
N ALA A 12 19.91 -3.30 -1.12
CA ALA A 12 19.01 -2.71 -2.11
C ALA A 12 18.65 -3.67 -3.25
N LEU A 13 19.59 -4.49 -3.72
CA LEU A 13 19.34 -5.42 -4.84
C LEU A 13 18.25 -6.47 -4.53
N PRO A 14 18.29 -7.21 -3.41
CA PRO A 14 17.21 -8.11 -3.04
C PRO A 14 15.87 -7.40 -2.84
N SER A 15 15.89 -6.20 -2.25
CA SER A 15 14.69 -5.36 -2.07
C SER A 15 14.05 -5.04 -3.42
N LEU A 16 14.83 -4.50 -4.35
CA LEU A 16 14.36 -4.13 -5.69
C LEU A 16 13.82 -5.34 -6.47
N VAL A 17 14.48 -6.50 -6.40
CA VAL A 17 13.99 -7.71 -7.07
C VAL A 17 12.65 -8.15 -6.50
N PHE A 18 12.52 -8.15 -5.17
CA PHE A 18 11.29 -8.50 -4.50
C PHE A 18 10.15 -7.52 -4.82
N GLU A 19 10.42 -6.21 -4.77
CA GLU A 19 9.47 -5.15 -5.15
C GLU A 19 9.05 -5.29 -6.62
N SER A 20 9.99 -5.57 -7.53
CA SER A 20 9.71 -5.76 -8.96
C SER A 20 8.77 -6.94 -9.22
N CYS A 21 8.97 -8.06 -8.51
CA CYS A 21 8.08 -9.22 -8.58
C CYS A 21 6.65 -8.87 -8.14
N LEU A 22 6.51 -8.18 -7.00
CA LEU A 22 5.22 -7.72 -6.51
C LEU A 22 4.58 -6.70 -7.46
N TYR A 23 5.37 -5.79 -8.02
CA TYR A 23 4.89 -4.77 -8.94
C TYR A 23 4.32 -5.39 -10.23
N GLY A 24 4.97 -6.44 -10.75
CA GLY A 24 4.43 -7.24 -11.86
C GLY A 24 3.05 -7.84 -11.53
N ILE A 25 2.88 -8.40 -10.32
CA ILE A 25 1.58 -8.91 -9.85
C ILE A 25 0.55 -7.79 -9.77
N ALA A 26 0.91 -6.64 -9.21
CA ALA A 26 0.04 -5.48 -9.11
C ALA A 26 -0.44 -4.99 -10.49
N LEU A 27 0.46 -4.94 -11.49
CA LEU A 27 0.12 -4.58 -12.87
C LEU A 27 -0.87 -5.58 -13.49
N ILE A 28 -0.64 -6.88 -13.34
CA ILE A 28 -1.54 -7.91 -13.87
C ILE A 28 -2.93 -7.78 -13.23
N LEU A 29 -3.01 -7.57 -11.91
CA LEU A 29 -4.26 -7.36 -11.20
C LEU A 29 -4.99 -6.08 -11.66
N PHE A 30 -4.25 -4.99 -11.87
CA PHE A 30 -4.81 -3.73 -12.35
C PHE A 30 -5.36 -3.87 -13.77
N ILE A 31 -4.58 -4.43 -14.69
CA ILE A 31 -5.00 -4.68 -16.08
C ILE A 31 -6.22 -5.59 -16.11
N SER A 32 -6.22 -6.67 -15.32
CA SER A 32 -7.37 -7.58 -15.21
C SER A 32 -8.61 -6.84 -14.73
N THR A 33 -8.48 -6.01 -13.70
CA THR A 33 -9.58 -5.19 -13.16
C THR A 33 -10.14 -4.24 -14.22
N VAL A 34 -9.26 -3.52 -14.93
CA VAL A 34 -9.65 -2.62 -16.02
C VAL A 34 -10.32 -3.40 -17.16
N TYR A 35 -9.79 -4.56 -17.54
CA TYR A 35 -10.35 -5.43 -18.56
C TYR A 35 -11.76 -5.91 -18.20
N PHE A 36 -12.00 -6.33 -16.96
CA PHE A 36 -13.33 -6.74 -16.50
C PHE A 36 -14.33 -5.58 -16.51
N ILE A 37 -13.92 -4.39 -16.07
CA ILE A 37 -14.77 -3.19 -16.10
C ILE A 37 -15.06 -2.78 -17.55
N ALA A 38 -14.06 -2.85 -18.44
CA ALA A 38 -14.18 -2.50 -19.85
C ALA A 38 -15.01 -3.52 -20.64
N THR A 39 -14.88 -4.81 -20.39
CA THR A 39 -15.63 -5.86 -21.11
C THR A 39 -17.12 -5.84 -20.73
N ARG A 40 -17.47 -5.40 -19.52
CA ARG A 40 -18.86 -5.11 -19.15
C ARG A 40 -19.50 -3.98 -19.94
N ARG A 41 -18.70 -3.05 -20.48
CA ARG A 41 -19.14 -1.96 -21.36
C ARG A 41 -19.74 -2.49 -22.67
N THR A 42 -19.28 -3.65 -23.12
CA THR A 42 -19.67 -4.25 -24.41
C THR A 42 -20.92 -5.13 -24.29
N LEU A 43 -21.15 -5.74 -23.13
CA LEU A 43 -22.27 -6.68 -22.91
C LEU A 43 -23.54 -6.04 -22.33
N ALA A 44 -23.42 -4.94 -21.57
CA ALA A 44 -24.58 -4.24 -21.02
C ALA A 44 -24.87 -2.95 -21.80
N SER A 45 -26.09 -2.80 -22.33
CA SER A 45 -26.62 -1.57 -22.96
C SER A 45 -26.83 -0.41 -21.95
N ARG A 46 -25.92 -0.26 -20.97
CA ARG A 46 -26.02 0.68 -19.84
C ARG A 46 -24.78 1.57 -19.77
N ARG A 47 -24.59 2.37 -20.82
CA ARG A 47 -23.45 3.30 -21.02
C ARG A 47 -23.25 4.30 -19.86
N GLN A 48 -24.31 4.62 -19.10
CA GLN A 48 -24.26 5.54 -17.94
C GLN A 48 -23.64 4.91 -16.67
N THR A 49 -23.77 3.60 -16.45
CA THR A 49 -23.35 2.95 -15.20
C THR A 49 -21.83 2.72 -15.12
N VAL A 50 -21.16 2.61 -16.28
CA VAL A 50 -19.72 2.32 -16.36
C VAL A 50 -18.86 3.56 -16.15
N LYS A 51 -19.26 4.74 -16.66
CA LYS A 51 -18.56 6.01 -16.37
C LYS A 51 -18.48 6.27 -14.86
N HIS A 52 -19.55 5.96 -14.13
CA HIS A 52 -19.61 6.10 -12.68
C HIS A 52 -18.67 5.13 -11.93
N HIS A 53 -18.29 4.01 -12.55
CA HIS A 53 -17.36 3.06 -11.92
C HIS A 53 -15.89 3.49 -12.07
N PHE A 54 -15.51 4.04 -13.22
CA PHE A 54 -14.17 4.62 -13.43
C PHE A 54 -13.94 5.91 -12.64
N ILE A 55 -15.00 6.65 -12.31
CA ILE A 55 -14.96 7.86 -11.46
C ILE A 55 -15.23 7.48 -9.98
N SER A 56 -15.45 6.20 -9.67
CA SER A 56 -15.60 5.78 -8.29
C SER A 56 -14.34 6.13 -7.52
N PRO A 57 -14.44 6.79 -6.35
CA PRO A 57 -13.29 7.16 -5.53
C PRO A 57 -12.42 5.94 -5.18
N VAL A 58 -13.00 4.73 -5.17
CA VAL A 58 -12.24 3.50 -4.94
C VAL A 58 -11.35 3.14 -6.14
N PHE A 59 -11.82 3.33 -7.38
CA PHE A 59 -11.00 3.11 -8.59
C PHE A 59 -9.95 4.20 -8.76
N VAL A 60 -10.33 5.46 -8.49
CA VAL A 60 -9.39 6.59 -8.48
C VAL A 60 -8.29 6.36 -7.46
N GLY A 61 -8.63 5.97 -6.22
CA GLY A 61 -7.62 5.68 -5.21
C GLY A 61 -6.73 4.48 -5.57
N ALA A 62 -7.30 3.41 -6.15
CA ALA A 62 -6.49 2.29 -6.64
C ALA A 62 -5.50 2.71 -7.76
N THR A 63 -5.92 3.63 -8.63
CA THR A 63 -5.06 4.21 -9.68
C THR A 63 -3.96 5.07 -9.06
N VAL A 64 -4.29 5.91 -8.07
CA VAL A 64 -3.30 6.71 -7.34
C VAL A 64 -2.29 5.83 -6.61
N LEU A 65 -2.75 4.74 -5.97
CA LEU A 65 -1.86 3.76 -5.34
C LEU A 65 -0.92 3.10 -6.36
N LEU A 66 -1.43 2.73 -7.53
CA LEU A 66 -0.58 2.19 -8.60
C LEU A 66 0.45 3.21 -9.06
N LEU A 67 0.05 4.46 -9.29
CA LEU A 67 0.97 5.53 -9.71
C LEU A 67 2.04 5.79 -8.65
N ALA A 68 1.67 5.81 -7.36
CA ALA A 68 2.61 5.96 -6.26
C ALA A 68 3.59 4.78 -6.20
N ALA A 69 3.10 3.55 -6.36
CA ALA A 69 3.93 2.34 -6.42
C ALA A 69 4.87 2.34 -7.65
N THR A 70 4.38 2.75 -8.82
CA THR A 70 5.21 2.90 -10.03
C THR A 70 6.29 3.95 -9.85
N ALA A 71 5.94 5.12 -9.29
CA ALA A 71 6.91 6.16 -9.02
C ALA A 71 7.97 5.69 -8.02
N HIS A 72 7.55 5.00 -6.95
CA HIS A 72 8.46 4.45 -5.95
C HIS A 72 9.44 3.45 -6.58
N TRP A 73 8.91 2.49 -7.33
CA TRP A 73 9.71 1.49 -8.04
C TRP A 73 10.71 2.11 -9.05
N ILE A 74 10.31 3.16 -9.78
CA ILE A 74 11.21 3.88 -10.70
C ILE A 74 12.35 4.56 -9.93
N VAL A 75 12.03 5.16 -8.78
CA VAL A 75 13.02 5.83 -7.94
C VAL A 75 14.01 4.80 -7.38
N GLU A 76 13.55 3.66 -6.86
CA GLU A 76 14.41 2.57 -6.38
C GLU A 76 15.35 2.05 -7.49
N ILE A 77 14.84 1.88 -8.72
CA ILE A 77 15.66 1.53 -9.89
C ILE A 77 16.71 2.59 -10.16
N TYR A 78 16.29 3.86 -10.25
CA TYR A 78 17.20 4.97 -10.48
C TYR A 78 18.31 5.00 -9.43
N THR A 79 17.94 4.83 -8.16
CA THR A 79 18.84 4.72 -7.01
C THR A 79 19.90 3.65 -7.27
N VAL A 80 19.49 2.39 -7.53
CA VAL A 80 20.41 1.26 -7.76
C VAL A 80 21.33 1.49 -8.98
N PHE A 81 20.80 1.98 -10.11
CA PHE A 81 21.61 2.26 -11.30
C PHE A 81 22.59 3.43 -11.09
N TYR A 82 22.17 4.45 -10.34
CA TYR A 82 23.03 5.56 -9.95
C TYR A 82 24.19 5.06 -9.09
N PHE A 83 23.91 4.18 -8.11
CA PHE A 83 24.92 3.51 -7.29
C PHE A 83 25.92 2.73 -8.16
N LEU A 84 25.45 1.87 -9.08
CA LEU A 84 26.31 1.04 -9.93
C LEU A 84 27.20 1.87 -10.87
N SER A 85 26.69 2.99 -11.40
CA SER A 85 27.42 3.84 -12.35
C SER A 85 28.50 4.72 -11.71
N HIS A 86 28.32 5.11 -10.44
CA HIS A 86 29.25 6.00 -9.73
C HIS A 86 30.23 5.25 -8.80
N PHE A 87 30.07 3.93 -8.63
CA PHE A 87 30.97 3.11 -7.84
C PHE A 87 32.30 2.84 -8.58
N LYS A 88 33.24 3.79 -8.51
CA LYS A 88 34.60 3.67 -9.11
C LYS A 88 35.72 3.30 -8.12
N GLY A 89 35.37 2.61 -7.02
CA GLY A 89 36.33 2.15 -6.02
C GLY A 89 36.81 3.26 -5.08
N ALA A 90 36.48 3.13 -3.80
CA ALA A 90 36.96 3.95 -2.69
C ALA A 90 36.50 5.43 -2.63
N VAL A 91 35.22 5.70 -2.89
CA VAL A 91 34.60 6.94 -2.36
C VAL A 91 34.26 6.69 -0.88
N PRO A 92 34.69 7.53 0.08
CA PRO A 92 34.32 7.36 1.48
C PRO A 92 32.80 7.35 1.64
N GLU A 93 32.23 6.38 2.38
CA GLU A 93 30.79 6.27 2.67
C GLU A 93 30.17 7.59 3.16
N GLN A 94 30.98 8.46 3.76
CA GLN A 94 30.58 9.75 4.35
C GLN A 94 30.48 10.90 3.34
N ALA A 95 31.24 10.88 2.24
CA ALA A 95 31.14 11.87 1.15
C ALA A 95 29.96 11.56 0.21
N PHE A 96 29.37 10.38 0.36
CA PHE A 96 28.35 9.81 -0.51
C PHE A 96 26.92 10.25 -0.15
N TYR A 97 26.64 10.48 1.14
CA TYR A 97 25.36 11.04 1.61
C TYR A 97 25.25 12.57 1.36
N ALA A 98 26.35 13.24 0.96
CA ALA A 98 26.43 14.70 0.85
C ALA A 98 25.86 15.32 -0.47
N SER A 99 25.42 14.54 -1.47
CA SER A 99 24.72 15.04 -2.68
C SER A 99 23.87 13.93 -3.34
N PRO A 100 23.15 14.20 -4.45
CA PRO A 100 21.69 14.10 -4.71
C PRO A 100 20.84 12.97 -4.07
N THR A 101 21.44 11.97 -3.43
CA THR A 101 20.81 10.83 -2.75
C THR A 101 19.89 11.25 -1.61
N TYR A 102 20.20 12.34 -0.89
CA TYR A 102 19.32 12.89 0.15
C TYR A 102 17.93 13.31 -0.40
N GLY A 103 17.88 13.87 -1.62
CA GLY A 103 16.61 14.22 -2.26
C GLY A 103 15.81 12.99 -2.68
N VAL A 104 16.50 11.91 -3.05
CA VAL A 104 15.92 10.64 -3.45
C VAL A 104 15.26 9.94 -2.26
N ASP A 105 15.95 9.84 -1.13
CA ASP A 105 15.40 9.28 0.12
C ASP A 105 14.11 10.01 0.57
N ILE A 106 14.04 11.33 0.37
CA ILE A 106 12.85 12.13 0.68
C ILE A 106 11.70 11.78 -0.26
N VAL A 107 11.98 11.64 -1.56
CA VAL A 107 10.97 11.27 -2.56
C VAL A 107 10.42 9.87 -2.27
N GLU A 108 11.29 8.90 -1.99
CA GLU A 108 10.89 7.53 -1.60
C GLU A 108 9.98 7.55 -0.36
N ALA A 109 10.42 8.21 0.72
CA ALA A 109 9.63 8.37 1.93
C ALA A 109 8.25 9.00 1.65
N THR A 110 8.22 10.07 0.85
CA THR A 110 7.00 10.79 0.49
C THR A 110 6.02 9.90 -0.28
N LEU A 111 6.53 9.10 -1.22
CA LEU A 111 5.70 8.16 -1.99
C LEU A 111 5.12 7.06 -1.12
N ILE A 112 5.88 6.55 -0.14
CA ILE A 112 5.38 5.60 0.86
C ILE A 112 4.25 6.24 1.68
N PHE A 113 4.42 7.47 2.17
CA PHE A 113 3.38 8.16 2.95
C PHE A 113 2.12 8.45 2.14
N ILE A 114 2.26 8.86 0.88
CA ILE A 114 1.12 9.04 -0.03
C ILE A 114 0.37 7.70 -0.17
N ALA A 115 1.09 6.59 -0.38
CA ALA A 115 0.47 5.28 -0.51
C ALA A 115 -0.30 4.89 0.77
N ILE A 116 0.29 5.09 1.94
CA ILE A 116 -0.36 4.82 3.25
C ILE A 116 -1.62 5.67 3.42
N LEU A 117 -1.53 6.98 3.21
CA LEU A 117 -2.66 7.90 3.37
C LEU A 117 -3.81 7.57 2.42
N VAL A 118 -3.51 7.25 1.17
CA VAL A 118 -4.53 6.85 0.18
C VAL A 118 -5.13 5.50 0.56
N GLY A 119 -4.31 4.53 0.97
CA GLY A 119 -4.75 3.21 1.41
C GLY A 119 -5.71 3.28 2.60
N ASP A 120 -5.34 4.01 3.65
CA ASP A 120 -6.18 4.23 4.83
C ASP A 120 -7.45 5.00 4.47
N SER A 121 -7.36 6.05 3.65
CA SER A 121 -8.52 6.81 3.18
C SER A 121 -9.53 5.93 2.44
N LEU A 122 -9.06 5.00 1.60
CA LEU A 122 -9.90 4.04 0.90
C LEU A 122 -10.61 3.09 1.87
N MET A 123 -9.94 2.62 2.91
CA MET A 123 -10.55 1.78 3.96
C MET A 123 -11.65 2.53 4.72
N ILE A 124 -11.39 3.79 5.09
CA ILE A 124 -12.36 4.65 5.78
C ILE A 124 -13.57 4.92 4.89
N TYR A 125 -13.33 5.22 3.61
CA TYR A 125 -14.40 5.42 2.64
C TYR A 125 -15.29 4.18 2.48
N ARG A 126 -14.69 2.98 2.45
CA ARG A 126 -15.46 1.72 2.40
C ARG A 126 -16.31 1.53 3.66
N LEU A 127 -15.73 1.77 4.84
CA LEU A 127 -16.46 1.71 6.10
C LEU A 127 -17.67 2.65 6.09
N TRP A 128 -17.49 3.87 5.58
CA TRP A 128 -18.56 4.87 5.47
C TRP A 128 -19.72 4.41 4.58
N ILE A 129 -19.43 3.81 3.42
CA ILE A 129 -20.47 3.26 2.53
C ILE A 129 -21.23 2.13 3.22
N VAL A 130 -20.52 1.17 3.82
CA VAL A 130 -21.13 -0.02 4.45
C VAL A 130 -22.05 0.37 5.62
N TRP A 131 -21.74 1.47 6.31
CA TRP A 131 -22.56 2.01 7.39
C TRP A 131 -23.61 3.03 6.93
N ALA A 132 -24.00 2.99 5.65
CA ALA A 132 -25.03 3.87 5.08
C ALA A 132 -24.76 5.36 5.37
N ARG A 133 -23.49 5.76 5.28
CA ARG A 133 -22.99 7.13 5.52
C ARG A 133 -23.07 7.64 6.97
N ASN A 134 -23.18 6.75 7.95
CA ASN A 134 -23.18 7.15 9.36
C ASN A 134 -21.78 7.63 9.83
N LEU A 135 -21.66 8.94 10.08
CA LEU A 135 -20.39 9.58 10.47
C LEU A 135 -19.87 9.15 11.86
N ARG A 136 -20.73 8.64 12.75
CA ARG A 136 -20.33 8.27 14.13
C ARG A 136 -19.27 7.17 14.16
N VAL A 137 -19.30 6.26 13.17
CA VAL A 137 -18.36 5.14 13.07
C VAL A 137 -17.00 5.60 12.54
N LEU A 138 -16.93 6.78 11.92
CA LEU A 138 -15.70 7.32 11.34
C LEU A 138 -14.84 8.09 12.33
N ILE A 139 -15.34 8.40 13.53
CA ILE A 139 -14.63 9.25 14.51
C ILE A 139 -13.23 8.70 14.82
N PHE A 140 -13.15 7.42 15.16
CA PHE A 140 -11.89 6.76 15.49
C PHE A 140 -10.90 6.68 14.30
N PRO A 141 -11.29 6.20 13.11
CA PRO A 141 -10.34 6.13 12.00
C PRO A 141 -9.97 7.49 11.43
N ILE A 142 -10.84 8.51 11.50
CA ILE A 142 -10.46 9.89 11.14
C ILE A 142 -9.41 10.43 12.13
N PHE A 143 -9.57 10.15 13.42
CA PHE A 143 -8.56 10.54 14.41
C PHE A 143 -7.22 9.84 14.13
N SER A 144 -7.24 8.55 13.81
CA SER A 144 -6.04 7.80 13.42
C SER A 144 -5.37 8.41 12.18
N LEU A 145 -6.15 8.73 11.14
CA LEU A 145 -5.65 9.37 9.92
C LEU A 145 -5.07 10.77 10.19
N SER A 146 -5.68 11.54 11.08
CA SER A 146 -5.11 12.82 11.51
C SER A 146 -3.78 12.63 12.25
N GLY A 147 -3.65 11.57 13.06
CA GLY A 147 -2.40 11.18 13.70
C GLY A 147 -1.31 10.82 12.68
N LEU A 148 -1.66 10.15 11.57
CA LEU A 148 -0.73 9.89 10.46
C LEU A 148 -0.23 11.19 9.83
N ILE A 149 -1.11 12.16 9.60
CA ILE A 149 -0.70 13.47 9.05
C ILE A 149 0.26 14.18 10.02
N VAL A 150 -0.03 14.19 11.32
CA VAL A 150 0.86 14.76 12.34
C VAL A 150 2.21 14.05 12.36
N MET A 151 2.21 12.72 12.20
CA MET A 151 3.43 11.92 12.12
C MET A 151 4.28 12.29 10.90
N VAL A 152 3.67 12.51 9.72
CA VAL A 152 4.37 12.99 8.52
C VAL A 152 4.99 14.37 8.75
N VAL A 153 4.25 15.29 9.37
CA VAL A 153 4.78 16.62 9.74
C VAL A 153 5.95 16.49 10.71
N GLY A 154 5.86 15.61 11.70
CA GLY A 154 6.94 15.32 12.64
C GLY A 154 8.21 14.85 11.95
N LEU A 155 8.08 13.92 10.98
CA LEU A 155 9.18 13.46 10.14
C LEU A 155 9.81 14.59 9.32
N VAL A 156 9.00 15.46 8.70
CA VAL A 156 9.52 16.62 7.96
C VAL A 156 10.28 17.59 8.88
N CYS A 157 9.83 17.76 10.13
CA CYS A 157 10.54 18.55 11.13
C CYS A 157 11.84 17.89 11.63
N VAL A 158 11.92 16.57 11.66
CA VAL A 158 13.18 15.85 11.92
C VAL A 158 14.11 16.03 10.73
N LEU A 159 13.58 15.90 9.51
CA LEU A 159 14.32 16.04 8.25
C LEU A 159 14.99 17.42 8.16
N SER A 160 14.24 18.49 8.46
CA SER A 160 14.77 19.87 8.39
C SER A 160 15.91 20.16 9.37
N ARG A 161 16.06 19.33 10.42
CA ARG A 161 17.12 19.42 11.42
C ARG A 161 18.26 18.41 11.17
N SER A 162 18.05 17.46 10.27
CA SER A 162 19.01 16.40 9.98
C SER A 162 20.13 16.92 9.06
N THR A 163 21.37 16.53 9.34
CA THR A 163 22.50 16.81 8.44
C THR A 163 22.48 15.85 7.24
N PRO A 164 23.00 16.25 6.06
CA PRO A 164 22.95 15.42 4.85
C PRO A 164 23.64 14.06 4.98
N ASN A 165 24.49 13.86 5.99
CA ASN A 165 25.44 12.74 6.02
C ASN A 165 24.90 11.44 6.67
N SER A 166 23.59 11.28 6.87
CA SER A 166 23.01 10.07 7.48
C SER A 166 21.67 9.66 6.88
N PRO A 167 21.34 8.36 6.80
CA PRO A 167 20.07 7.88 6.24
C PRO A 167 18.89 8.35 7.10
N PHE A 168 18.08 9.24 6.53
CA PHE A 168 17.01 9.95 7.25
C PHE A 168 15.98 9.00 7.88
N LEU A 169 15.45 8.04 7.11
CA LEU A 169 14.41 7.12 7.56
C LEU A 169 14.89 6.16 8.66
N SER A 170 16.20 5.91 8.75
CA SER A 170 16.81 4.98 9.71
C SER A 170 17.49 5.69 10.89
N SER A 171 17.33 7.01 10.99
CA SER A 171 17.87 7.79 12.10
C SER A 171 17.19 7.44 13.43
N ALA A 172 17.90 7.60 14.54
CA ALA A 172 17.35 7.34 15.87
C ALA A 172 16.13 8.23 16.17
N GLU A 173 16.09 9.43 15.58
CA GLU A 173 14.99 10.38 15.74
C GLU A 173 13.77 10.05 14.86
N SER A 174 13.95 9.48 13.66
CA SER A 174 12.83 9.14 12.75
C SER A 174 12.12 7.84 13.14
N LYS A 175 12.84 6.85 13.68
CA LYS A 175 12.31 5.51 13.98
C LYS A 175 11.02 5.52 14.82
N PRO A 176 10.91 6.30 15.92
CA PRO A 176 9.67 6.34 16.70
C PRO A 176 8.48 6.91 15.93
N TRP A 177 8.71 7.92 15.07
CA TRP A 177 7.67 8.49 14.22
C TRP A 177 7.17 7.45 13.23
N VAL A 178 8.09 6.77 12.53
CA VAL A 178 7.79 5.70 11.57
C VAL A 178 7.00 4.57 12.24
N ALA A 179 7.46 4.09 13.40
CA ALA A 179 6.76 3.07 14.18
C ALA A 179 5.34 3.51 14.59
N THR A 180 5.17 4.75 15.05
CA THR A 180 3.85 5.31 15.39
C THR A 180 2.93 5.35 14.18
N GLY A 181 3.46 5.71 13.00
CA GLY A 181 2.70 5.68 11.75
C GLY A 181 2.19 4.29 11.39
N PHE A 182 3.05 3.26 11.49
CA PHE A 182 2.60 1.89 11.23
C PHE A 182 1.55 1.40 12.23
N LEU A 183 1.68 1.74 13.51
CA LEU A 183 0.70 1.38 14.53
C LEU A 183 -0.66 2.04 14.28
N LEU A 184 -0.67 3.31 13.88
CA LEU A 184 -1.90 4.02 13.52
C LEU A 184 -2.58 3.43 12.29
N SER A 185 -1.83 3.14 11.22
CA SER A 185 -2.39 2.49 10.03
C SER A 185 -2.90 1.07 10.32
N LEU A 186 -2.19 0.32 11.18
CA LEU A 186 -2.63 -1.00 11.64
C LEU A 186 -3.95 -0.89 12.41
N PHE A 187 -4.06 0.06 13.34
CA PHE A 187 -5.30 0.33 14.05
C PHE A 187 -6.44 0.67 13.08
N THR A 188 -6.21 1.57 12.12
CA THR A 188 -7.20 1.94 11.09
C THR A 188 -7.67 0.71 10.31
N SER A 189 -6.74 -0.12 9.83
CA SER A 189 -7.06 -1.29 9.00
C SER A 189 -7.85 -2.35 9.77
N VAL A 190 -7.43 -2.69 11.00
CA VAL A 190 -8.14 -3.65 11.86
C VAL A 190 -9.53 -3.12 12.23
N TYR A 191 -9.62 -1.86 12.65
CA TYR A 191 -10.88 -1.23 13.02
C TYR A 191 -11.87 -1.22 11.85
N CYS A 192 -11.44 -0.73 10.67
CA CYS A 192 -12.30 -0.65 9.50
C CYS A 192 -12.78 -2.04 9.05
N THR A 193 -11.87 -3.01 8.95
CA THR A 193 -12.21 -4.38 8.56
C THR A 193 -13.18 -5.02 9.55
N GLY A 194 -12.91 -4.91 10.85
CA GLY A 194 -13.75 -5.50 11.89
C GLY A 194 -15.16 -4.94 11.88
N PHE A 195 -15.32 -3.60 11.77
CA PHE A 195 -16.62 -2.97 11.72
C PHE A 195 -17.39 -3.25 10.41
N ILE A 196 -16.68 -3.37 9.29
CA ILE A 196 -17.29 -3.80 8.02
C ILE A 196 -17.81 -5.23 8.16
N ALA A 197 -16.97 -6.15 8.64
CA ALA A 197 -17.34 -7.56 8.83
C ALA A 197 -18.53 -7.70 9.80
N PHE A 198 -18.48 -7.03 10.94
CA PHE A 198 -19.55 -7.03 11.93
C PHE A 198 -20.89 -6.54 11.36
N ARG A 199 -20.87 -5.42 10.61
CA ARG A 199 -22.08 -4.88 9.99
C ARG A 199 -22.68 -5.87 9.00
N ILE A 200 -21.84 -6.46 8.15
CA ILE A 200 -22.31 -7.41 7.14
C ILE A 200 -22.92 -8.64 7.81
N LEU A 201 -22.25 -9.21 8.81
CA LEU A 201 -22.76 -10.37 9.56
C LEU A 201 -24.06 -10.04 10.26
N LYS A 202 -24.14 -8.93 11.00
CA LYS A 202 -25.32 -8.58 11.81
C LYS A 202 -26.59 -8.33 10.98
N PHE A 203 -26.45 -7.71 9.81
CA PHE A 203 -27.61 -7.29 8.99
C PHE A 203 -27.97 -8.26 7.86
N ASN A 204 -27.21 -9.35 7.67
CA ASN A 204 -27.47 -10.35 6.62
C ASN A 204 -27.57 -11.79 7.14
N VAL A 205 -27.94 -11.99 8.42
CA VAL A 205 -28.26 -13.32 8.98
C VAL A 205 -29.59 -13.85 8.43
N ARG A 206 -29.63 -14.16 7.13
CA ARG A 206 -30.50 -15.21 6.59
C ARG A 206 -29.57 -16.24 5.93
N PRO A 207 -29.16 -17.28 6.68
CA PRO A 207 -28.07 -18.18 6.30
C PRO A 207 -28.31 -19.04 5.04
N THR A 208 -29.46 -18.93 4.38
CA THR A 208 -29.89 -19.90 3.38
C THR A 208 -29.82 -19.43 1.92
N ALA A 209 -29.38 -18.19 1.62
CA ALA A 209 -29.50 -17.67 0.24
C ALA A 209 -28.33 -16.84 -0.36
N ASN A 210 -27.28 -16.45 0.38
CA ASN A 210 -26.29 -15.50 -0.15
C ASN A 210 -24.82 -15.98 -0.05
N SER A 211 -24.45 -16.94 -0.91
CA SER A 211 -23.05 -17.36 -1.13
C SER A 211 -22.15 -16.18 -1.54
N GLY A 212 -22.67 -15.22 -2.31
CA GLY A 212 -21.94 -14.03 -2.76
C GLY A 212 -21.51 -13.10 -1.62
N LEU A 213 -22.24 -13.06 -0.51
CA LEU A 213 -21.91 -12.20 0.63
C LEU A 213 -20.77 -12.78 1.47
N MET A 214 -20.79 -14.10 1.69
CA MET A 214 -19.70 -14.81 2.36
C MET A 214 -18.42 -14.74 1.53
N PHE A 215 -18.53 -14.84 0.20
CA PHE A 215 -17.43 -14.61 -0.72
C PHE A 215 -16.86 -13.18 -0.60
N PHE A 216 -17.72 -12.16 -0.58
CA PHE A 216 -17.30 -10.77 -0.39
C PHE A 216 -16.60 -10.53 0.96
N LEU A 217 -17.14 -11.11 2.04
CA LEU A 217 -16.50 -11.08 3.36
C LEU A 217 -15.13 -11.75 3.35
N ALA A 218 -15.00 -12.91 2.73
CA ALA A 218 -13.73 -13.62 2.64
C ALA A 218 -12.68 -12.76 1.92
N ILE A 219 -13.03 -12.08 0.84
CA ILE A 219 -12.13 -11.18 0.10
C ILE A 219 -11.69 -10.00 0.96
N LEU A 220 -12.61 -9.39 1.70
CA LEU A 220 -12.30 -8.29 2.60
C LEU A 220 -11.34 -8.72 3.72
N VAL A 221 -11.57 -9.91 4.28
CA VAL A 221 -10.70 -10.46 5.32
C VAL A 221 -9.33 -10.85 4.74
N GLU A 222 -9.27 -11.45 3.55
CA GLU A 222 -8.03 -11.83 2.88
C GLU A 222 -7.15 -10.60 2.56
N SER A 223 -7.74 -9.56 1.97
CA SER A 223 -7.05 -8.30 1.66
C SER A 223 -6.59 -7.56 2.92
N ALA A 224 -7.43 -7.51 3.96
CA ALA A 224 -7.06 -6.93 5.25
C ALA A 224 -5.95 -7.72 5.95
N ALA A 225 -5.99 -9.05 5.89
CA ALA A 225 -4.97 -9.92 6.46
C ALA A 225 -3.61 -9.69 5.79
N LEU A 226 -3.57 -9.49 4.46
CA LEU A 226 -2.34 -9.12 3.76
C LEU A 226 -1.79 -7.77 4.23
N GLN A 227 -2.65 -6.76 4.37
CA GLN A 227 -2.23 -5.43 4.82
C GLN A 227 -1.75 -5.45 6.28
N THR A 228 -2.46 -6.14 7.16
CA THR A 228 -2.09 -6.23 8.59
C THR A 228 -0.83 -7.05 8.78
N PHE A 229 -0.68 -8.17 8.07
CA PHE A 229 0.55 -8.97 8.08
C PHE A 229 1.75 -8.12 7.67
N TRP A 230 1.63 -7.36 6.59
CA TRP A 230 2.71 -6.51 6.11
C TRP A 230 3.06 -5.38 7.09
N LEU A 231 2.05 -4.74 7.69
CA LEU A 231 2.25 -3.71 8.72
C LEU A 231 2.93 -4.26 9.99
N ILE A 232 2.56 -5.47 10.43
CA ILE A 232 3.21 -6.14 11.57
C ILE A 232 4.66 -6.45 11.22
N PHE A 233 4.91 -6.98 10.03
CA PHE A 233 6.26 -7.28 9.55
C PHE A 233 7.13 -6.02 9.45
N ALA A 234 6.58 -4.91 8.93
CA ALA A 234 7.23 -3.60 8.88
C ALA A 234 7.54 -3.06 10.27
N SER A 235 6.58 -3.15 11.19
CA SER A 235 6.77 -2.68 12.56
C SER A 235 7.82 -3.51 13.30
N ALA A 236 7.79 -4.84 13.14
CA ALA A 236 8.75 -5.74 13.76
C ALA A 236 10.18 -5.48 13.27
N THR A 237 10.38 -5.34 11.95
CA THR A 237 11.70 -5.05 11.38
C THR A 237 12.25 -3.68 11.81
N ASN A 238 11.38 -2.67 11.94
CA ASN A 238 11.77 -1.34 12.42
C ASN A 238 12.15 -1.32 13.92
N LEU A 239 11.47 -2.12 14.76
CA LEU A 239 11.70 -2.15 16.21
C LEU A 239 12.82 -3.11 16.64
N ALA A 240 12.97 -4.26 15.96
CA ALA A 240 13.87 -5.33 16.37
C ALA A 240 15.35 -5.06 16.08
N SER A 241 15.72 -3.86 15.60
CA SER A 241 17.09 -3.54 15.14
C SER A 241 17.66 -4.61 14.19
N SER A 242 16.78 -5.20 13.36
CA SER A 242 17.15 -6.20 12.36
C SER A 242 18.15 -5.62 11.35
N SER A 243 18.83 -6.48 10.59
CA SER A 243 19.73 -6.02 9.54
C SER A 243 19.01 -5.02 8.62
N LYS A 244 19.72 -3.95 8.22
CA LYS A 244 19.18 -2.87 7.38
C LYS A 244 18.50 -3.41 6.09
N GLU A 245 18.93 -4.57 5.64
CA GLU A 245 18.37 -5.36 4.53
C GLU A 245 16.87 -5.62 4.69
N PHE A 246 16.42 -6.14 5.84
CA PHE A 246 15.01 -6.44 6.06
C PHE A 246 14.16 -5.17 6.19
N GLN A 247 14.73 -4.10 6.75
CA GLN A 247 14.03 -2.82 6.86
C GLN A 247 13.79 -2.22 5.47
N LEU A 248 14.81 -2.22 4.61
CA LEU A 248 14.75 -1.68 3.26
C LEU A 248 13.79 -2.49 2.37
N LEU A 249 13.86 -3.83 2.46
CA LEU A 249 12.90 -4.75 1.82
C LEU A 249 11.45 -4.41 2.19
N THR A 250 11.18 -4.22 3.49
CA THR A 250 9.81 -4.06 3.96
C THR A 250 9.24 -2.68 3.65
N LEU A 251 10.09 -1.64 3.70
CA LEU A 251 9.71 -0.28 3.32
C LEU A 251 9.51 -0.14 1.81
N GLY A 252 10.42 -0.70 1.00
CA GLY A 252 10.35 -0.59 -0.46
C GLY A 252 9.14 -1.28 -1.07
N ALA A 253 8.82 -2.49 -0.60
CA ALA A 253 7.63 -3.20 -1.09
C ALA A 253 6.29 -2.67 -0.54
N PHE A 254 6.30 -1.75 0.42
CA PHE A 254 5.09 -1.28 1.10
C PHE A 254 4.03 -0.66 0.17
N PRO A 255 4.36 0.28 -0.74
CA PRO A 255 3.38 0.88 -1.65
C PRO A 255 2.73 -0.15 -2.57
N VAL A 256 3.53 -1.12 -3.04
CA VAL A 256 3.07 -2.20 -3.92
C VAL A 256 2.11 -3.14 -3.19
N VAL A 257 2.42 -3.53 -1.95
CA VAL A 257 1.55 -4.41 -1.15
C VAL A 257 0.21 -3.74 -0.84
N LEU A 258 0.20 -2.45 -0.51
CA LEU A 258 -1.04 -1.68 -0.36
C LEU A 258 -1.86 -1.63 -1.65
N CYS A 259 -1.19 -1.48 -2.80
CA CYS A 259 -1.82 -1.50 -4.11
C CYS A 259 -2.46 -2.87 -4.37
N ILE A 260 -1.73 -3.97 -4.17
CA ILE A 260 -2.22 -5.34 -4.37
C ILE A 260 -3.44 -5.62 -3.47
N SER A 261 -3.35 -5.32 -2.17
CA SER A 261 -4.46 -5.54 -1.23
C SER A 261 -5.74 -4.82 -1.69
N ASN A 262 -5.61 -3.56 -2.14
CA ASN A 262 -6.75 -2.80 -2.63
C ASN A 262 -7.28 -3.31 -3.98
N LEU A 263 -6.40 -3.79 -4.87
CA LEU A 263 -6.79 -4.33 -6.17
C LEU A 263 -7.44 -5.72 -6.08
N LEU A 264 -7.05 -6.56 -5.12
CA LEU A 264 -7.65 -7.87 -4.91
C LEU A 264 -9.17 -7.77 -4.67
N ILE A 265 -9.60 -6.76 -3.92
CA ILE A 265 -11.02 -6.50 -3.71
C ILE A 265 -11.74 -6.22 -5.03
N HIS A 266 -11.13 -5.44 -5.94
CA HIS A 266 -11.75 -5.08 -7.21
C HIS A 266 -11.76 -6.25 -8.21
N ALA A 267 -10.63 -6.94 -8.35
CA ALA A 267 -10.49 -8.08 -9.25
C ALA A 267 -11.49 -9.19 -8.87
N ARG A 268 -11.62 -9.49 -7.58
CA ARG A 268 -12.52 -10.54 -7.09
C ARG A 268 -13.99 -10.16 -7.14
N VAL A 269 -14.36 -8.90 -6.91
CA VAL A 269 -15.73 -8.41 -7.15
C VAL A 269 -16.10 -8.52 -8.64
N GLY A 270 -15.15 -8.24 -9.54
CA GLY A 270 -15.32 -8.47 -10.98
C GLY A 270 -15.61 -9.95 -11.32
N LEU A 271 -14.86 -10.87 -10.71
CA LEU A 271 -14.98 -12.32 -10.92
C LEU A 271 -16.21 -12.97 -10.25
N GLY A 272 -16.56 -12.56 -9.02
CA GLY A 272 -17.71 -13.13 -8.30
C GLY A 272 -19.01 -12.95 -9.06
N TRP A 273 -19.16 -11.79 -9.71
CA TRP A 273 -20.31 -11.52 -10.54
C TRP A 273 -20.24 -12.16 -11.93
N SER A 274 -19.06 -12.50 -12.48
CA SER A 274 -18.99 -13.25 -13.75
C SER A 274 -19.51 -14.68 -13.58
N SER A 275 -19.25 -15.29 -12.42
CA SER A 275 -19.81 -16.60 -12.05
C SER A 275 -21.34 -16.55 -11.94
N GLU A 276 -21.89 -15.46 -11.41
CA GLU A 276 -23.33 -15.28 -11.26
C GLU A 276 -24.02 -15.07 -12.62
N SER A 277 -23.43 -14.27 -13.52
CA SER A 277 -23.95 -14.10 -14.88
C SER A 277 -23.86 -15.36 -15.74
N ALA A 278 -22.85 -16.21 -15.53
CA ALA A 278 -22.72 -17.49 -16.24
C ALA A 278 -23.74 -18.52 -15.75
N GLY A 279 -24.06 -18.53 -14.44
CA GLY A 279 -25.09 -19.39 -13.87
C GLY A 279 -26.51 -19.05 -14.35
N VAL A 280 -26.81 -17.77 -14.57
CA VAL A 280 -28.12 -17.31 -15.08
C VAL A 280 -28.32 -17.61 -16.57
N GLN A 281 -27.25 -17.82 -17.35
CA GLN A 281 -27.36 -18.19 -18.78
C GLN A 281 -27.54 -19.70 -19.00
N LEU A 282 -27.33 -20.53 -17.98
CA LEU A 282 -27.44 -21.99 -18.04
C LEU A 282 -28.71 -22.52 -17.35
N ALA A 283 -29.57 -21.63 -16.83
CA ALA A 283 -30.86 -21.93 -16.21
C ALA A 283 -32.00 -21.38 -17.07
#